data_AF-A0A847J659-F1
#
_entry.id   AF-A0A847J659-F1
#
_cell.length_a   1.000
_cell.length_b   1.000
_cell.length_c   1.000
_cell.angle_alpha   90.00
_cell.angle_beta   90.00
_cell.angle_gamma   90.00
#
_symmetry.space_group_name_H-M   'P 1'
#
loop_
_entity.id
_entity.type
_entity.pdbx_description
1 polymer ?
#
loop_
_entity_poly.entity_id
_entity_poly.type
_entity_poly.pdbx_seq_one_letter_code
_entity_poly.pdbx_strand_id
1 'polypeptide(L)'
;MSELIRGKSTGETIENYLPRYVGEIANDEIGIGLCSIVGEGRDEFGLDGPALMNYVRRALVVIASSGATPEDASLVTSENPQGLAHFGTDTPEEIADGVVAAWVAKGMPDPEWGDWRFNTAENRATLDEFSGRDFYGSPTKG
;
A
#
# COMPACT_ATOMS: atom_id res chain seq x y z
N MET A 1 -7.10 18.42 22.97
CA MET A 1 -8.26 17.67 22.47
C MET A 1 -8.22 17.78 20.96
N SER A 2 -7.80 16.73 20.25
CA SER A 2 -7.89 16.70 18.79
C SER A 2 -9.35 16.45 18.42
N GLU A 3 -9.92 17.32 17.60
CA GLU A 3 -11.19 17.07 16.92
C GLU A 3 -11.11 15.70 16.23
N LEU A 4 -12.15 14.86 16.39
CA LEU A 4 -12.25 13.63 15.60
C LEU A 4 -12.47 14.04 14.15
N ILE A 5 -11.40 14.01 13.36
CA ILE A 5 -11.45 14.22 11.92
C ILE A 5 -12.38 13.15 11.33
N ARG A 6 -13.38 13.61 10.57
CA ARG A 6 -14.36 12.76 9.90
C ARG A 6 -14.17 12.84 8.40
N GLY A 7 -14.37 11.71 7.74
CA GLY A 7 -14.34 11.61 6.29
C GLY A 7 -15.47 12.44 5.67
N LYS A 8 -15.16 13.15 4.58
CA LYS A 8 -16.10 14.04 3.87
C LYS A 8 -17.27 13.26 3.26
N SER A 9 -17.03 12.08 2.69
CA SER A 9 -18.07 11.28 2.03
C SER A 9 -18.71 10.27 2.98
N THR A 10 -17.93 9.69 3.89
CA THR A 10 -18.39 8.62 4.80
C THR A 10 -18.96 9.13 6.12
N GLY A 11 -18.52 10.30 6.59
CA GLY A 11 -18.82 10.81 7.94
C GLY A 11 -18.15 10.01 9.08
N GLU A 12 -17.37 8.98 8.74
CA GLU A 12 -16.68 8.10 9.68
C GLU A 12 -15.41 8.77 10.21
N THR A 13 -15.01 8.38 11.41
CA THR A 13 -13.72 8.79 11.96
C THR A 13 -12.61 7.99 11.31
N ILE A 14 -11.38 8.50 11.30
CA ILE A 14 -10.22 7.74 10.81
C ILE A 14 -10.16 6.35 11.47
N GLU A 15 -10.37 6.26 12.79
CA GLU A 15 -10.36 4.99 13.54
C GLU A 15 -11.35 3.96 12.99
N ASN A 16 -12.53 4.40 12.54
CA ASN A 16 -13.56 3.50 11.99
C ASN A 16 -13.34 3.21 10.51
N TYR A 17 -12.63 4.09 9.81
CA TYR A 17 -12.35 3.96 8.39
C TYR A 17 -11.20 2.97 8.12
N LEU A 18 -10.10 3.06 8.89
CA LEU A 18 -8.89 2.25 8.67
C LEU A 18 -9.14 0.73 8.53
N PRO A 19 -10.03 0.08 9.30
CA PRO A 19 -10.29 -1.35 9.14
C PRO A 19 -10.83 -1.76 7.75
N ARG A 20 -11.34 -0.82 6.95
CA ARG A 20 -11.84 -1.09 5.59
C ARG A 20 -10.76 -1.61 4.66
N TYR A 21 -9.51 -1.16 4.83
CA TYR A 21 -8.38 -1.60 4.02
C TYR A 21 -8.15 -3.12 4.06
N VAL A 22 -8.47 -3.78 5.19
CA VAL A 22 -8.38 -5.24 5.27
C VAL A 22 -9.41 -5.90 4.36
N GLY A 23 -10.62 -5.35 4.30
CA GLY A 23 -11.67 -5.82 3.40
C GLY A 23 -11.37 -5.51 1.93
N GLU A 24 -10.78 -4.36 1.64
CA GLU A 24 -10.39 -3.99 0.28
C GLU A 24 -9.29 -4.90 -0.26
N ILE A 25 -8.21 -5.12 0.50
CA ILE A 25 -7.14 -6.05 0.11
C ILE A 25 -7.67 -7.48 -0.12
N ALA A 26 -8.61 -7.94 0.70
CA ALA A 26 -9.20 -9.27 0.53
C ALA A 26 -10.07 -9.40 -0.73
N ASN A 27 -10.59 -8.28 -1.26
CA ASN A 27 -11.45 -8.27 -2.44
C ASN A 27 -10.74 -7.78 -3.71
N ASP A 28 -9.56 -7.16 -3.59
CA ASP A 28 -8.77 -6.66 -4.72
C ASP A 28 -7.72 -7.69 -5.13
N GLU A 29 -7.88 -8.26 -6.33
CA GLU A 29 -6.95 -9.23 -6.90
C GLU A 29 -5.53 -8.67 -7.08
N ILE A 30 -5.37 -7.33 -7.09
CA ILE A 30 -4.11 -6.63 -7.41
C ILE A 30 -3.54 -5.89 -6.17
N GLY A 31 -4.18 -6.07 -5.01
CA GLY A 31 -3.78 -5.45 -3.74
C GLY A 31 -4.10 -3.95 -3.68
N ILE A 32 -3.55 -3.25 -2.68
CA ILE A 32 -3.77 -1.81 -2.50
C ILE A 32 -2.49 -1.01 -2.74
N GLY A 33 -2.57 0.09 -3.49
CA GLY A 33 -1.44 0.98 -3.72
C GLY A 33 -1.31 2.07 -2.66
N LEU A 34 -0.08 2.52 -2.41
CA LEU A 34 0.16 3.72 -1.59
C LEU A 34 -0.58 4.96 -2.13
N CYS A 35 -0.78 5.03 -3.44
CA CYS A 35 -1.57 6.08 -4.11
C CYS A 35 -3.01 6.17 -3.59
N SER A 36 -3.71 5.05 -3.39
CA SER A 36 -5.07 5.03 -2.83
C SER A 36 -5.08 5.55 -1.40
N ILE A 37 -4.15 5.05 -0.56
CA ILE A 37 -4.05 5.44 0.85
C ILE A 37 -3.78 6.95 0.96
N VAL A 38 -2.77 7.44 0.24
CA VAL A 38 -2.42 8.86 0.26
C VAL A 38 -3.55 9.73 -0.32
N GLY A 39 -4.17 9.29 -1.42
CA GLY A 39 -5.31 9.95 -2.04
C GLY A 39 -6.48 10.09 -1.07
N GLU A 40 -6.86 9.02 -0.38
CA GLU A 40 -7.94 9.05 0.61
C GLU A 40 -7.62 9.95 1.81
N GLY A 41 -6.39 9.93 2.30
CA GLY A 41 -5.96 10.86 3.36
C GLY A 41 -6.20 12.33 2.99
N ARG A 42 -5.98 12.70 1.73
CA ARG A 42 -6.18 14.07 1.23
C ARG A 42 -7.63 14.35 0.87
N ASP A 43 -8.24 13.47 0.09
CA ASP A 43 -9.55 13.70 -0.51
C ASP A 43 -10.66 13.46 0.51
N GLU A 44 -10.63 12.33 1.23
CA GLU A 44 -11.65 11.97 2.21
C GLU A 44 -11.46 12.75 3.52
N PHE A 45 -10.22 12.91 4.01
CA PHE A 45 -9.97 13.50 5.32
C PHE A 45 -9.36 14.91 5.31
N GLY A 46 -8.98 15.44 4.14
CA GLY A 46 -8.39 16.79 4.04
C GLY A 46 -7.04 16.91 4.72
N LEU A 47 -6.30 15.82 4.88
CA LEU A 47 -5.04 15.79 5.61
C LEU A 47 -3.87 16.24 4.74
N ASP A 48 -2.90 16.90 5.38
CA ASP A 48 -1.62 17.26 4.77
C ASP A 48 -0.49 17.17 5.80
N GLY A 49 0.76 17.20 5.32
CA GLY A 49 1.98 17.23 6.13
C GLY A 49 2.02 16.14 7.21
N PRO A 50 2.35 16.48 8.47
CA PRO A 50 2.46 15.50 9.55
C PRO A 50 1.17 14.72 9.84
N ALA A 51 -0.01 15.32 9.59
CA ALA A 51 -1.28 14.64 9.82
C ALA A 51 -1.51 13.55 8.76
N LEU A 52 -1.19 13.84 7.50
CA LEU A 52 -1.23 12.87 6.41
C LEU A 52 -0.21 11.74 6.65
N MET A 53 1.02 12.07 7.05
CA MET A 53 2.03 11.06 7.38
C MET A 53 1.56 10.09 8.47
N ASN A 54 0.96 10.61 9.55
CA ASN A 54 0.44 9.77 10.64
C ASN A 54 -0.73 8.90 10.17
N TYR A 55 -1.63 9.43 9.34
CA TYR A 55 -2.72 8.66 8.75
C TYR A 55 -2.20 7.52 7.87
N VAL A 56 -1.29 7.82 6.94
CA VAL A 56 -0.68 6.82 6.03
C VAL A 56 0.02 5.74 6.85
N ARG A 57 0.81 6.11 7.87
CA ARG A 57 1.46 5.15 8.77
C ARG A 57 0.43 4.21 9.42
N ARG A 58 -0.65 4.75 9.97
CA ARG A 58 -1.69 3.95 10.65
C ARG A 58 -2.40 3.00 9.68
N ALA A 59 -2.69 3.44 8.46
CA ALA A 59 -3.24 2.60 7.41
C ALA A 59 -2.30 1.45 7.06
N LEU A 60 -1.02 1.76 6.86
CA LEU A 60 0.00 0.76 6.54
C LEU A 60 0.19 -0.28 7.65
N VAL A 61 0.11 0.11 8.92
CA VAL A 61 0.15 -0.87 10.03
C VAL A 61 -1.04 -1.81 9.96
N VAL A 62 -2.25 -1.31 9.69
CA VAL A 62 -3.46 -2.15 9.56
C VAL A 62 -3.31 -3.12 8.39
N ILE A 63 -2.84 -2.63 7.25
CA ILE A 63 -2.59 -3.40 6.03
C ILE A 63 -1.52 -4.48 6.25
N ALA A 64 -0.38 -4.11 6.82
CA ALA A 64 0.70 -5.06 7.07
C ALA A 64 0.30 -6.11 8.14
N SER A 65 -0.54 -5.74 9.10
CA SER A 65 -1.09 -6.68 10.10
C SER A 65 -2.00 -7.75 9.49
N SER A 66 -2.54 -7.53 8.28
CA SER A 66 -3.28 -8.56 7.54
C SER A 66 -2.38 -9.49 6.72
N GLY A 67 -1.05 -9.36 6.85
CA GLY A 67 -0.06 -10.15 6.10
C GLY A 67 0.26 -9.60 4.72
N ALA A 68 -0.16 -8.37 4.41
CA ALA A 68 0.22 -7.71 3.17
C ALA A 68 1.66 -7.17 3.26
N THR A 69 2.43 -7.33 2.20
CA THR A 69 3.82 -6.87 2.11
C THR A 69 3.99 -5.88 0.96
N PRO A 70 4.86 -4.88 1.11
CA PRO A 70 5.12 -3.91 0.05
C PRO A 70 5.91 -4.53 -1.11
N GLU A 71 5.51 -4.17 -2.32
CA GLU A 71 6.10 -4.54 -3.60
C GLU A 71 6.35 -3.27 -4.42
N ASP A 72 7.51 -3.17 -5.04
CA ASP A 72 7.88 -2.07 -5.93
C ASP A 72 8.40 -2.66 -7.25
N ALA A 73 7.76 -2.27 -8.36
CA ALA A 73 8.10 -2.76 -9.68
C ALA A 73 9.57 -2.46 -10.07
N SER A 74 10.17 -1.40 -9.51
CA SER A 74 11.58 -1.07 -9.71
C SER A 74 12.55 -2.04 -9.03
N LEU A 75 12.07 -2.85 -8.08
CA LEU A 75 12.85 -3.88 -7.38
C LEU A 75 12.75 -5.26 -8.05
N VAL A 76 11.97 -5.39 -9.13
CA VAL A 76 11.81 -6.66 -9.85
C VAL A 76 13.14 -7.06 -10.47
N THR A 77 13.64 -8.23 -10.07
CA THR A 77 14.85 -8.85 -10.62
C THR A 77 14.65 -10.36 -10.74
N SER A 78 15.61 -11.08 -11.34
CA SER A 78 15.56 -12.54 -11.38
C SER A 78 15.59 -13.19 -9.99
N GLU A 79 16.18 -12.52 -9.00
CA GLU A 79 16.28 -12.99 -7.61
C GLU A 79 15.12 -12.48 -6.73
N ASN A 80 14.38 -11.48 -7.20
CA ASN A 80 13.20 -10.90 -6.56
C ASN A 80 12.10 -10.65 -7.61
N PRO A 81 11.46 -11.72 -8.14
CA PRO A 81 10.56 -11.58 -9.28
C PRO A 81 9.26 -10.83 -8.94
N GLN A 82 8.87 -10.80 -7.67
CA GLN A 82 7.71 -10.01 -7.19
C GLN A 82 8.07 -8.58 -6.80
N GLY A 83 9.36 -8.20 -6.81
CA GLY A 83 9.77 -6.86 -6.38
C GLY A 83 9.49 -6.58 -4.89
N LEU A 84 9.53 -7.61 -4.04
CA LEU A 84 9.33 -7.48 -2.61
C LEU A 84 10.31 -6.49 -2.02
N ALA A 85 9.80 -5.58 -1.21
CA ALA A 85 10.60 -4.65 -0.45
C ALA A 85 10.62 -5.06 1.02
N HIS A 86 11.80 -4.98 1.63
CA HIS A 86 12.03 -5.40 3.01
C HIS A 86 12.45 -4.23 3.88
N PHE A 87 11.91 -4.20 5.10
CA PHE A 87 12.08 -3.10 6.05
C PHE A 87 12.50 -3.62 7.43
N GLY A 88 13.63 -4.34 7.50
CA GLY A 88 14.18 -4.82 8.77
C GLY A 88 13.69 -6.22 9.13
N THR A 89 13.03 -6.38 10.29
CA THR A 89 12.45 -7.68 10.72
C THR A 89 11.05 -7.94 10.16
N ASP A 90 10.54 -7.03 9.33
CA ASP A 90 9.26 -7.09 8.65
C ASP A 90 8.06 -7.23 9.61
N THR A 91 8.13 -6.56 10.76
CA THR A 91 6.93 -6.33 11.60
C THR A 91 6.01 -5.29 10.94
N PRO A 92 4.69 -5.30 11.21
CA PRO A 92 3.77 -4.33 10.62
C PRO A 92 4.17 -2.87 10.84
N GLU A 93 4.69 -2.55 12.03
CA GLU A 93 5.18 -1.22 12.37
C GLU A 93 6.45 -0.85 11.58
N GLU A 94 7.41 -1.75 11.45
CA GLU A 94 8.64 -1.50 10.70
C GLU A 94 8.38 -1.34 9.21
N ILE A 95 7.48 -2.16 8.64
CA ILE A 95 7.02 -2.02 7.26
C ILE A 95 6.40 -0.63 7.05
N ALA A 96 5.47 -0.24 7.93
CA ALA A 96 4.83 1.07 7.84
C ALA A 96 5.83 2.22 7.97
N ASP A 97 6.74 2.15 8.95
CA ASP A 97 7.76 3.17 9.19
C ASP A 97 8.73 3.28 8.00
N GLY A 98 9.15 2.15 7.43
CA GLY A 98 10.04 2.10 6.29
C GLY A 98 9.43 2.69 5.02
N VAL A 99 8.18 2.32 4.70
CA VAL A 99 7.46 2.87 3.55
C VAL A 99 7.24 4.38 3.72
N VAL A 100 6.80 4.83 4.90
CA VAL A 100 6.60 6.27 5.17
C VAL A 100 7.92 7.02 5.07
N ALA A 101 9.02 6.48 5.60
CA ALA A 101 10.34 7.10 5.48
C ALA A 101 10.78 7.22 4.02
N ALA A 102 10.59 6.18 3.21
CA ALA A 102 10.92 6.19 1.78
C ALA A 102 10.08 7.22 1.00
N TRP A 103 8.76 7.26 1.26
CA TRP A 103 7.85 8.23 0.64
C TRP A 103 8.17 9.68 1.05
N VAL A 104 8.48 9.91 2.33
CA VAL A 104 8.89 11.22 2.85
C VAL A 104 10.23 11.67 2.27
N ALA A 105 11.20 10.76 2.11
CA ALA A 105 12.49 11.07 1.50
C ALA A 105 12.37 11.54 0.05
N LYS A 106 11.32 11.11 -0.67
CA LYS A 106 10.98 11.60 -2.01
C LYS A 106 10.24 12.94 -2.02
N GLY A 107 9.98 13.55 -0.86
CA GLY A 107 9.25 14.81 -0.72
C GLY A 107 7.74 14.64 -0.62
N MET A 108 7.25 13.45 -0.22
CA MET A 108 5.82 13.13 -0.10
C MET A 108 5.02 13.40 -1.39
N PRO A 109 5.50 12.94 -2.56
CA PRO A 109 4.77 13.13 -3.82
C PRO A 109 3.44 12.39 -3.80
N ASP A 110 2.55 12.70 -4.73
CA ASP A 110 1.40 11.86 -5.06
C ASP A 110 1.96 10.55 -5.65
N PRO A 111 1.80 9.39 -4.98
CA PRO A 111 2.34 8.14 -5.51
C PRO A 111 1.62 7.75 -6.80
N GLU A 112 2.33 7.15 -7.76
CA GLU A 112 1.71 6.63 -8.97
C GLU A 112 1.11 5.22 -8.75
N TRP A 113 0.23 4.79 -9.66
CA TRP A 113 -0.37 3.45 -9.63
C TRP A 113 0.67 2.36 -9.93
N GLY A 114 1.38 1.89 -8.91
CA GLY A 114 2.53 0.98 -9.08
C GLY A 114 3.64 1.21 -8.06
N ASP A 115 3.70 2.42 -7.50
CA ASP A 115 4.58 2.74 -6.38
C ASP A 115 4.05 2.07 -5.11
N TRP A 116 4.81 1.11 -4.58
CA TRP A 116 4.56 0.48 -3.28
C TRP A 116 3.15 -0.12 -3.18
N ARG A 117 2.94 -1.24 -3.89
CA ARG A 117 1.71 -2.04 -3.80
C ARG A 117 1.79 -3.02 -2.65
N PHE A 118 0.69 -3.18 -1.93
CA PHE A 118 0.60 -4.08 -0.79
C PHE A 118 -0.25 -5.28 -1.17
N ASN A 119 0.41 -6.43 -1.28
CA ASN A 119 -0.22 -7.70 -1.62
C ASN A 119 -0.04 -8.69 -0.47
N THR A 120 -1.11 -9.41 -0.16
CA THR A 120 -1.02 -10.63 0.65
C THR A 120 -0.50 -11.79 -0.19
N ALA A 121 -0.18 -12.90 0.46
CA ALA A 121 0.15 -14.14 -0.24
C ALA A 121 -1.00 -14.64 -1.14
N GLU A 122 -2.26 -14.35 -0.78
CA GLU A 122 -3.43 -14.71 -1.58
C GLU A 122 -3.51 -13.86 -2.86
N ASN A 123 -3.37 -12.53 -2.75
CA ASN A 123 -3.35 -11.65 -3.92
C ASN A 123 -2.24 -12.06 -4.90
N ARG A 124 -1.04 -12.39 -4.38
CA ARG A 124 0.07 -12.90 -5.21
C ARG A 124 -0.26 -14.20 -5.91
N ALA A 125 -0.86 -15.17 -5.22
CA ALA A 125 -1.24 -16.44 -5.84
C ALA A 125 -2.22 -16.22 -7.01
N THR A 126 -3.19 -15.32 -6.83
CA THR A 126 -4.11 -14.91 -7.89
C THR A 126 -3.39 -14.24 -9.05
N LEU A 127 -2.47 -13.30 -8.78
CA LEU A 127 -1.66 -12.64 -9.82
C LEU A 127 -0.75 -13.63 -10.57
N ASP A 128 -0.21 -14.65 -9.91
CA ASP A 128 0.60 -15.70 -10.53
C ASP A 128 -0.26 -16.59 -11.46
N GLU A 129 -1.48 -16.94 -11.05
CA GLU A 129 -2.45 -17.65 -11.89
C GLU A 129 -2.86 -16.84 -13.13
N PHE A 130 -3.00 -15.52 -12.99
CA PHE A 130 -3.28 -14.62 -14.10
C PHE A 130 -2.06 -14.32 -14.98
N SER A 131 -0.86 -14.20 -14.42
CA SER A 131 0.39 -13.93 -15.17
C SER A 131 0.96 -15.16 -15.87
N GLY A 132 0.50 -16.36 -15.51
CA GLY A 132 0.51 -17.52 -16.41
C GLY A 132 -0.25 -17.30 -17.73
N ARG A 133 -0.97 -16.18 -17.85
CA ARG A 133 -1.52 -15.59 -19.08
C ARG A 133 -1.01 -14.15 -19.26
N ASP A 134 0.24 -13.99 -19.69
CA ASP A 134 0.74 -12.81 -20.42
C ASP A 134 0.36 -11.41 -19.88
N PHE A 135 0.77 -11.03 -18.66
CA PHE A 135 0.72 -9.61 -18.23
C PHE A 135 2.09 -8.90 -18.23
N TYR A 136 3.18 -9.64 -18.10
CA TYR A 136 4.53 -9.14 -18.37
C TYR A 136 5.07 -9.86 -19.60
N GLY A 137 5.14 -9.13 -20.72
CA GLY A 137 5.44 -9.68 -22.03
C GLY A 137 6.60 -10.67 -22.01
N SER A 138 6.31 -11.88 -22.45
CA SER A 138 7.32 -12.87 -22.81
C SER A 138 8.41 -12.21 -23.67
N PRO A 139 9.72 -12.29 -23.33
CA PRO A 139 10.75 -12.02 -24.31
C PRO A 139 10.63 -13.14 -25.34
N THR A 140 10.13 -12.81 -26.52
CA THR A 140 10.19 -13.69 -27.69
C THR A 140 11.67 -13.99 -27.93
N LYS A 141 12.08 -15.22 -27.60
CA LYS A 141 13.40 -15.73 -28.01
C LYS A 141 13.34 -15.95 -29.52
N GLY A 142 14.11 -15.14 -30.25
CA GLY A 142 14.57 -15.44 -31.60
C GLY A 142 15.69 -16.47 -31.61
#